data_AF-A0A7V1EGV8-F1
#
_entry.id   AF-A0A7V1EGV8-F1
#
_cell.length_a   1.000
_cell.length_b   1.000
_cell.length_c   1.000
_cell.angle_alpha   90.00
_cell.angle_beta   90.00
_cell.angle_gamma   90.00
#
_symmetry.space_group_name_H-M   'P 1'
#
loop_
_entity.id
_entity.type
_entity.pdbx_description
1 polymer ?
#
loop_
_entity_poly.entity_id
_entity_poly.type
_entity_poly.pdbx_seq_one_letter_code
_entity_poly.pdbx_strand_id
1 'polypeptide(L)'
;MVRYHDEDERDQISWREIDRRRDRSPHAPKEPPKERERPRKSDWLKKRYRKEVEKLFMGKKGTKKHQKALDDLDRLHGTDQFDEAVRSYLEEYGLPEDWSTLSLLLDYSDPEKVSEILRVMKNLYEERTPVEKQGFKAKLDILAMTANDSDLREVAEEILRSLQ
;
A
#
# COMPACT_ATOMS: atom_id res chain seq x y z
N MET A 1 -30.37 -50.83 22.19
CA MET A 1 -29.57 -49.60 22.21
C MET A 1 -29.36 -49.19 20.77
N VAL A 2 -30.19 -48.28 20.24
CA VAL A 2 -30.12 -47.82 18.84
C VAL A 2 -30.06 -46.30 18.88
N ARG A 3 -28.93 -45.77 18.42
CA ARG A 3 -28.67 -44.34 18.25
C ARG A 3 -29.48 -43.84 17.04
N TYR A 4 -30.27 -42.79 17.22
CA TYR A 4 -30.76 -41.98 16.10
C TYR A 4 -29.83 -40.78 15.97
N HIS A 5 -29.19 -40.68 14.80
CA HIS A 5 -28.37 -39.57 14.37
C HIS A 5 -29.22 -38.71 13.41
N ASP A 6 -29.08 -37.39 13.55
CA ASP A 6 -29.23 -36.31 12.55
C ASP A 6 -30.49 -36.22 11.69
N GLU A 7 -31.39 -35.27 11.98
CA GLU A 7 -32.21 -34.58 10.95
C GLU A 7 -32.57 -33.11 11.27
N ASP A 8 -31.85 -32.40 12.16
CA ASP A 8 -32.19 -31.00 12.52
C ASP A 8 -31.44 -29.93 11.70
N GLU A 9 -31.25 -30.14 10.39
CA GLU A 9 -30.79 -29.09 9.44
C GLU A 9 -31.64 -29.07 8.16
N ARG A 10 -32.93 -29.43 8.23
CA ARG A 10 -33.85 -29.05 7.14
C ARG A 10 -34.28 -27.61 7.35
N ASP A 11 -33.77 -26.71 6.50
CA ASP A 11 -34.26 -25.34 6.36
C ASP A 11 -35.80 -25.33 6.34
N GLN A 12 -36.42 -24.87 7.44
CA GLN A 12 -37.88 -24.84 7.55
C GLN A 12 -38.42 -23.82 6.55
N ILE A 13 -38.93 -24.33 5.43
CA ILE A 13 -39.62 -23.54 4.42
C ILE A 13 -40.88 -22.96 5.07
N SER A 14 -40.99 -21.62 5.08
CA SER A 14 -42.15 -20.92 5.63
C SER A 14 -43.46 -21.41 4.98
N TRP A 15 -44.54 -21.51 5.75
CA TRP A 15 -45.87 -21.87 5.24
C TRP A 15 -46.32 -20.99 4.06
N ARG A 16 -45.93 -19.71 4.01
CA ARG A 16 -46.20 -18.82 2.86
C ARG A 16 -45.43 -19.21 1.59
N GLU A 17 -44.26 -19.80 1.74
CA GLU A 17 -43.42 -20.27 0.63
C GLU A 17 -43.94 -21.62 0.10
N ILE A 18 -44.49 -22.47 0.97
CA ILE A 18 -45.21 -23.70 0.57
C ILE A 18 -46.47 -23.34 -0.22
N ASP A 19 -47.26 -22.39 0.29
CA ASP A 19 -48.50 -21.93 -0.35
C ASP A 19 -48.23 -21.30 -1.73
N ARG A 20 -47.20 -20.43 -1.81
CA ARG A 20 -46.73 -19.84 -3.07
C ARG A 20 -46.25 -20.87 -4.10
N ARG A 21 -45.65 -21.97 -3.66
CA ARG A 21 -45.20 -23.05 -4.56
C ARG A 21 -46.38 -23.87 -5.08
N ARG A 22 -47.43 -24.01 -4.27
CA ARG A 22 -48.67 -24.71 -4.63
C ARG A 22 -49.50 -23.90 -5.64
N ASP A 23 -49.49 -22.58 -5.51
CA ASP A 23 -50.24 -21.63 -6.36
C ASP A 23 -49.51 -21.20 -7.65
N ARG A 24 -48.58 -22.02 -8.18
CA ARG A 24 -47.87 -21.72 -9.44
C ARG A 24 -48.79 -21.78 -10.67
N SER A 25 -49.58 -20.72 -10.86
CA SER A 25 -50.22 -20.42 -12.14
C SER A 25 -49.14 -20.10 -13.18
N PRO A 26 -49.24 -20.62 -14.42
CA PRO A 26 -48.32 -20.28 -15.53
C PRO A 26 -48.26 -18.79 -15.86
N HIS A 27 -49.25 -18.01 -15.39
CA HIS A 27 -49.40 -16.58 -15.67
C HIS A 27 -48.89 -15.68 -14.54
N ALA A 28 -48.38 -16.25 -13.44
CA ALA A 28 -47.80 -15.45 -12.36
C ALA A 28 -46.46 -14.85 -12.81
N PRO A 29 -46.22 -13.53 -12.62
CA PRO A 29 -44.94 -12.91 -12.95
C PRO A 29 -43.85 -13.57 -12.11
N LYS A 30 -42.86 -14.17 -12.78
CA LYS A 30 -41.68 -14.73 -12.13
C LYS A 30 -40.90 -13.58 -11.47
N GLU A 31 -40.74 -13.62 -10.16
CA GLU A 31 -39.78 -12.74 -9.47
C GLU A 31 -38.39 -12.95 -10.14
N PRO A 32 -37.66 -11.86 -10.47
CA PRO A 32 -36.31 -11.99 -10.99
C PRO A 32 -35.46 -12.74 -9.96
N PRO A 33 -34.59 -13.67 -10.39
CA PRO A 33 -33.75 -14.43 -9.46
C PRO A 33 -32.95 -13.44 -8.61
N LYS A 34 -33.05 -13.55 -7.27
CA LYS A 34 -32.18 -12.78 -6.36
C LYS A 34 -30.73 -12.99 -6.77
N GLU A 35 -30.02 -11.90 -7.04
CA GLU A 35 -28.59 -11.95 -7.33
C GLU A 35 -27.90 -12.69 -6.18
N ARG A 36 -27.36 -13.86 -6.48
CA ARG A 36 -26.57 -14.63 -5.51
C ARG A 36 -25.39 -13.75 -5.10
N GLU A 37 -25.32 -13.40 -3.82
CA GLU A 37 -24.18 -12.68 -3.27
C GLU A 37 -22.90 -13.39 -3.68
N ARG A 38 -22.03 -12.67 -4.41
CA ARG A 38 -20.77 -13.24 -4.91
C ARG A 38 -19.97 -13.74 -3.69
N PRO A 39 -19.44 -14.97 -3.72
CA PRO A 39 -18.74 -15.50 -2.56
C PRO A 39 -17.51 -14.63 -2.28
N ARG A 40 -17.33 -14.16 -1.04
CA ARG A 40 -16.20 -13.34 -0.57
C ARG A 40 -14.82 -13.89 -0.99
N LYS A 41 -14.71 -15.21 -1.18
CA LYS A 41 -13.51 -15.89 -1.70
C LYS A 41 -13.14 -15.46 -3.13
N SER A 42 -14.13 -15.15 -3.97
CA SER A 42 -13.92 -14.71 -5.37
C SER A 42 -13.33 -13.32 -5.47
N ASP A 43 -13.69 -12.41 -4.57
CA ASP A 43 -13.14 -11.05 -4.55
C ASP A 43 -11.71 -11.02 -4.00
N TRP A 44 -11.40 -11.85 -3.01
CA TRP A 44 -10.03 -12.04 -2.53
C TRP A 44 -9.10 -12.60 -3.63
N LEU A 45 -9.60 -13.57 -4.38
CA LEU A 45 -8.84 -14.18 -5.47
C LEU A 45 -8.61 -13.18 -6.61
N LYS A 46 -9.64 -12.42 -6.99
CA LYS A 46 -9.51 -11.31 -7.95
C LYS A 46 -8.52 -10.24 -7.48
N LYS A 47 -8.49 -9.92 -6.18
CA LYS A 47 -7.53 -8.98 -5.61
C LYS A 47 -6.09 -9.49 -5.70
N ARG A 48 -5.87 -10.81 -5.52
CA ARG A 48 -4.55 -11.43 -5.74
C ARG A 48 -4.13 -11.38 -7.19
N TYR A 49 -5.00 -11.80 -8.11
CA TYR A 49 -4.73 -11.74 -9.54
C TYR A 49 -4.45 -10.32 -10.04
N ARG A 50 -5.22 -9.33 -9.57
CA ARG A 50 -4.97 -7.92 -9.92
C ARG A 50 -3.57 -7.48 -9.49
N LYS A 51 -3.15 -7.81 -8.27
CA LYS A 51 -1.80 -7.48 -7.77
C LYS A 51 -0.69 -8.19 -8.55
N GLU A 52 -0.90 -9.44 -8.95
CA GLU A 52 0.08 -10.18 -9.77
C GLU A 52 0.20 -9.59 -11.17
N VAL A 53 -0.92 -9.18 -11.77
CA VAL A 53 -0.96 -8.53 -13.08
C VAL A 53 -0.32 -7.13 -13.02
N GLU A 54 -0.63 -6.33 -12.00
CA GLU A 54 0.02 -5.02 -11.78
C GLU A 54 1.55 -5.15 -11.64
N LYS A 55 2.04 -6.19 -10.96
CA LYS A 55 3.49 -6.47 -10.87
C LYS A 55 4.13 -6.75 -12.23
N LEU A 56 3.44 -7.41 -13.14
CA LEU A 56 3.95 -7.65 -14.50
C LEU A 56 4.04 -6.36 -15.31
N PHE A 57 3.19 -5.37 -15.02
CA PHE A 57 3.21 -4.06 -15.66
C PHE A 57 4.20 -3.06 -15.01
N MET A 58 4.71 -3.33 -13.81
CA MET A 58 5.69 -2.48 -13.09
C MET A 58 7.16 -2.69 -13.52
N GLY A 59 7.44 -3.54 -14.51
CA GLY A 59 8.80 -3.78 -15.01
C GLY A 59 9.74 -4.31 -13.93
N LYS A 60 10.94 -3.71 -13.78
CA LYS A 60 11.93 -4.12 -12.77
C LYS A 60 11.43 -3.99 -11.32
N LYS A 61 10.56 -3.01 -11.05
CA LYS A 61 9.98 -2.72 -9.71
C LYS A 61 8.92 -3.75 -9.27
N GLY A 62 8.39 -4.57 -10.18
CA GLY A 62 7.42 -5.63 -9.84
C GLY A 62 8.06 -6.94 -9.38
N THR A 63 9.39 -7.03 -9.39
CA THR A 63 10.13 -8.28 -9.18
C THR A 63 10.37 -8.56 -7.70
N LYS A 64 10.59 -9.85 -7.35
CA LYS A 64 11.04 -10.22 -6.00
C LYS A 64 12.38 -9.58 -5.62
N LYS A 65 13.20 -9.22 -6.60
CA LYS A 65 14.48 -8.54 -6.38
C LYS A 65 14.29 -7.13 -5.86
N HIS A 66 13.34 -6.38 -6.43
CA HIS A 66 13.00 -5.04 -5.95
C HIS A 66 12.48 -5.06 -4.51
N GLN A 67 11.58 -5.99 -4.19
CA GLN A 67 11.12 -6.15 -2.81
C GLN A 67 12.27 -6.47 -1.87
N LYS A 68 13.17 -7.39 -2.25
CA LYS A 68 14.35 -7.72 -1.45
C LYS A 68 15.24 -6.49 -1.24
N ALA A 69 15.43 -5.67 -2.27
CA ALA A 69 16.22 -4.45 -2.17
C ALA A 69 15.59 -3.44 -1.19
N LEU A 70 14.26 -3.29 -1.20
CA LEU A 70 13.55 -2.48 -0.20
C LEU A 70 13.72 -3.04 1.23
N ASP A 71 13.58 -4.36 1.40
CA ASP A 71 13.77 -5.02 2.70
C ASP A 71 15.23 -4.87 3.19
N ASP A 72 16.20 -4.93 2.27
CA ASP A 72 17.62 -4.74 2.58
C ASP A 72 17.90 -3.28 3.00
N LEU A 73 17.25 -2.27 2.37
CA LEU A 73 17.36 -0.87 2.78
C LEU A 73 16.88 -0.65 4.22
N ASP A 74 15.71 -1.18 4.57
CA ASP A 74 15.15 -1.07 5.91
C ASP A 74 16.04 -1.78 6.95
N ARG A 75 16.51 -2.99 6.63
CA ARG A 75 17.37 -3.77 7.53
C ARG A 75 18.74 -3.13 7.76
N LEU A 76 19.34 -2.57 6.72
CA LEU A 76 20.68 -1.98 6.78
C LEU A 76 20.67 -0.52 7.26
N HIS A 77 19.49 0.06 7.53
CA HIS A 77 19.39 1.41 8.04
C HIS A 77 20.16 1.60 9.35
N GLY A 78 20.94 2.70 9.43
CA GLY A 78 21.81 2.98 10.57
C GLY A 78 23.09 2.11 10.64
N THR A 79 23.34 1.23 9.67
CA THR A 79 24.60 0.50 9.54
C THR A 79 25.56 1.20 8.58
N ASP A 80 26.83 0.82 8.62
CA ASP A 80 27.86 1.26 7.67
C ASP A 80 27.59 0.80 6.23
N GLN A 81 26.78 -0.25 6.05
CA GLN A 81 26.38 -0.77 4.74
C GLN A 81 25.22 -0.02 4.10
N PHE A 82 24.57 0.90 4.83
CA PHE A 82 23.38 1.61 4.34
C PHE A 82 23.66 2.36 3.04
N ASP A 83 24.73 3.16 3.00
CA ASP A 83 25.07 3.98 1.84
C ASP A 83 25.30 3.14 0.57
N GLU A 84 25.95 1.98 0.71
CA GLU A 84 26.16 1.08 -0.41
C GLU A 84 24.85 0.46 -0.91
N ALA A 85 23.95 0.10 0.00
CA ALA A 85 22.64 -0.44 -0.33
C ALA A 85 21.77 0.62 -1.04
N VAL A 86 21.77 1.86 -0.55
CA VAL A 86 21.07 2.99 -1.17
C VAL A 86 21.60 3.25 -2.57
N ARG A 87 22.92 3.35 -2.75
CA ARG A 87 23.54 3.56 -4.06
C ARG A 87 23.12 2.48 -5.06
N SER A 88 23.24 1.21 -4.66
CA SER A 88 22.88 0.07 -5.51
C SER A 88 21.40 0.08 -5.88
N TYR A 89 20.53 0.44 -4.94
CA TYR A 89 19.09 0.57 -5.18
C TYR A 89 18.79 1.69 -6.20
N LEU A 90 19.38 2.86 -6.01
CA LEU A 90 19.16 4.02 -6.88
C LEU A 90 19.68 3.78 -8.31
N GLU A 91 20.82 3.11 -8.46
CA GLU A 91 21.35 2.73 -9.78
C GLU A 91 20.43 1.74 -10.53
N GLU A 92 19.86 0.76 -9.82
CA GLU A 92 19.06 -0.29 -10.47
C GLU A 92 17.59 0.13 -10.70
N TYR A 93 17.00 0.86 -9.76
CA TYR A 93 15.55 1.14 -9.72
C TYR A 93 15.20 2.64 -9.78
N GLY A 94 16.18 3.54 -9.60
CA GLY A 94 15.94 4.98 -9.47
C GLY A 94 15.29 5.36 -8.14
N LEU A 95 14.81 6.61 -8.08
CA LEU A 95 14.13 7.10 -6.88
C LEU A 95 12.85 6.31 -6.58
N PRO A 96 12.61 5.96 -5.30
CA PRO A 96 11.36 5.34 -4.88
C PRO A 96 10.20 6.35 -4.93
N GLU A 97 8.98 5.85 -5.10
CA GLU A 97 7.76 6.66 -5.06
C GLU A 97 7.07 6.60 -3.67
N ASP A 98 7.50 5.65 -2.84
CA ASP A 98 6.93 5.42 -1.51
C ASP A 98 7.52 6.40 -0.48
N TRP A 99 6.64 7.00 0.32
CA TRP A 99 7.00 7.99 1.32
C TRP A 99 7.94 7.44 2.40
N SER A 100 7.71 6.21 2.86
CA SER A 100 8.52 5.59 3.91
C SER A 100 9.94 5.32 3.43
N THR A 101 10.08 4.82 2.20
CA THR A 101 11.40 4.62 1.59
C THR A 101 12.09 5.95 1.34
N LEU A 102 11.40 6.96 0.80
CA LEU A 102 11.98 8.31 0.61
C LEU A 102 12.46 8.91 1.94
N SER A 103 11.69 8.77 3.02
CA SER A 103 12.05 9.24 4.35
C SER A 103 13.30 8.54 4.93
N LEU A 104 13.50 7.26 4.58
CA LEU A 104 14.68 6.48 4.94
C LEU A 104 15.93 6.98 4.19
N LEU A 105 15.77 7.26 2.90
CA LEU A 105 16.86 7.72 2.04
C LEU A 105 17.37 9.13 2.39
N LEU A 106 16.70 9.87 3.28
CA LEU A 106 17.20 11.15 3.79
C LEU A 106 18.47 11.01 4.63
N ASP A 107 18.74 9.82 5.16
CA ASP A 107 19.94 9.55 5.95
C ASP A 107 21.13 9.11 5.07
N TYR A 108 20.98 9.19 3.74
CA TYR A 108 22.04 8.87 2.78
C TYR A 108 23.13 9.96 2.77
N SER A 109 24.39 9.56 2.57
CA SER A 109 25.53 10.49 2.64
C SER A 109 25.69 11.44 1.44
N ASP A 110 25.05 11.18 0.30
CA ASP A 110 25.14 12.05 -0.89
C ASP A 110 24.16 13.24 -0.80
N PRO A 111 24.64 14.48 -0.57
CA PRO A 111 23.78 15.64 -0.36
C PRO A 111 22.99 16.03 -1.63
N GLU A 112 23.50 15.75 -2.82
CA GLU A 112 22.78 16.04 -4.07
C GLU A 112 21.55 15.14 -4.18
N LYS A 113 21.72 13.85 -3.87
CA LYS A 113 20.60 12.89 -3.87
C LYS A 113 19.59 13.18 -2.77
N VAL A 114 20.04 13.53 -1.56
CA VAL A 114 19.13 13.96 -0.49
C VAL A 114 18.34 15.19 -0.92
N SER A 115 18.97 16.18 -1.57
CA SER A 115 18.28 17.36 -2.09
C SER A 115 17.21 17.01 -3.13
N GLU A 116 17.50 16.06 -4.03
CA GLU A 116 16.53 15.55 -5.00
C GLU A 116 15.34 14.87 -4.30
N ILE A 117 15.61 14.04 -3.31
CA ILE A 117 14.60 13.36 -2.48
C ILE A 117 13.72 14.37 -1.75
N LEU A 118 14.29 15.41 -1.13
CA LEU A 118 13.53 16.45 -0.43
C LEU A 118 12.54 17.17 -1.37
N ARG A 119 12.94 17.43 -2.63
CA ARG A 119 12.06 18.05 -3.63
C ARG A 119 10.90 17.12 -4.03
N VAL A 120 11.15 15.83 -4.18
CA VAL A 120 10.09 14.82 -4.38
C VAL A 120 9.17 14.76 -3.15
N MET A 121 9.79 14.72 -1.97
CA MET A 121 9.24 14.96 -0.62
C MET A 121 8.13 16.02 -0.62
N LYS A 122 8.54 17.23 -0.96
CA LYS A 122 7.70 18.43 -1.00
C LYS A 122 6.49 18.28 -1.93
N ASN A 123 6.65 17.69 -3.11
CA ASN A 123 5.55 17.53 -4.06
C ASN A 123 4.47 16.56 -3.55
N LEU A 124 4.85 15.55 -2.78
CA LEU A 124 3.94 14.57 -2.18
C LEU A 124 3.33 15.04 -0.85
N TYR A 125 3.87 16.13 -0.28
CA TYR A 125 3.60 16.58 1.07
C TYR A 125 2.11 16.78 1.35
N GLU A 126 1.37 17.46 0.46
CA GLU A 126 -0.01 17.85 0.75
C GLU A 126 -0.98 16.68 0.95
N GLU A 127 -0.69 15.56 0.29
CA GLU A 127 -1.48 14.33 0.37
C GLU A 127 -1.19 13.49 1.62
N ARG A 128 -0.16 13.85 2.40
CA ARG A 128 0.28 13.07 3.56
C ARG A 128 -0.54 13.33 4.80
N THR A 129 -0.47 12.37 5.73
CA THR A 129 -1.12 12.49 7.03
C THR A 129 -0.47 13.61 7.87
N PRO A 130 -1.20 14.19 8.85
CA PRO A 130 -0.64 15.22 9.73
C PRO A 130 0.65 14.78 10.45
N VAL A 131 0.73 13.50 10.83
CA VAL A 131 1.91 12.93 11.49
C VAL A 131 3.10 12.89 10.54
N GLU A 132 2.91 12.43 9.31
CA GLU A 132 3.97 12.42 8.29
C GLU A 132 4.41 13.84 7.91
N LYS A 133 3.46 14.78 7.77
CA LYS A 133 3.75 16.19 7.53
C LYS A 133 4.63 16.79 8.62
N GLN A 134 4.27 16.54 9.88
CA GLN A 134 5.05 17.01 11.04
C GLN A 134 6.44 16.35 11.09
N GLY A 135 6.52 15.04 10.86
CA GLY A 135 7.79 14.31 10.80
C GLY A 135 8.73 14.84 9.74
N PHE A 136 8.20 15.16 8.54
CA PHE A 136 8.99 15.76 7.47
C PHE A 136 9.49 17.17 7.82
N LYS A 137 8.63 18.02 8.40
CA LYS A 137 9.04 19.35 8.90
C LYS A 137 10.16 19.25 9.93
N ALA A 138 10.06 18.30 10.87
CA ALA A 138 11.11 18.08 11.87
C ALA A 138 12.43 17.62 11.23
N LYS A 139 12.39 16.72 10.23
CA LYS A 139 13.59 16.31 9.50
C LYS A 139 14.22 17.48 8.72
N LEU A 140 13.42 18.31 8.06
CA LEU A 140 13.90 19.52 7.37
C LEU A 140 14.57 20.50 8.33
N ASP A 141 13.99 20.72 9.51
CA ASP A 141 14.55 21.59 10.54
C ASP A 141 15.92 21.07 11.02
N ILE A 142 16.02 19.77 11.30
CA ILE A 142 17.29 19.12 11.67
C ILE A 142 18.33 19.29 10.55
N LEU A 143 17.96 19.02 9.29
CA LEU A 143 18.88 19.14 8.15
C LEU A 143 19.36 20.58 7.97
N ALA A 144 18.46 21.56 8.02
CA ALA A 144 18.80 22.99 7.94
C ALA A 144 19.80 23.41 9.02
N MET A 145 19.68 22.85 10.23
CA MET A 145 20.55 23.18 11.36
C MET A 145 21.87 22.41 11.39
N THR A 146 21.90 21.17 10.92
CA THR A 146 22.99 20.22 11.22
C THR A 146 23.72 19.65 10.01
N ALA A 147 23.17 19.78 8.80
CA ALA A 147 23.83 19.25 7.61
C ALA A 147 25.18 19.97 7.38
N ASN A 148 26.22 19.18 7.08
CA ASN A 148 27.56 19.72 6.82
C ASN A 148 27.61 20.49 5.50
N ASP A 149 26.86 20.03 4.51
CA ASP A 149 26.77 20.62 3.18
C ASP A 149 25.94 21.93 3.23
N SER A 150 26.45 23.01 2.63
CA SER A 150 25.76 24.31 2.61
C SER A 150 24.51 24.28 1.74
N ASP A 151 24.60 23.65 0.59
CA ASP A 151 23.56 23.68 -0.42
C ASP A 151 22.35 22.87 0.06
N LEU A 152 22.61 21.71 0.68
CA LEU A 152 21.57 20.91 1.33
C LEU A 152 20.86 21.67 2.46
N ARG A 153 21.60 22.46 3.26
CA ARG A 153 20.98 23.31 4.30
C ARG A 153 20.06 24.35 3.69
N GLU A 154 20.53 25.05 2.65
CA GLU A 154 19.72 26.06 1.95
C GLU A 154 18.46 25.44 1.33
N VAL A 155 18.58 24.27 0.71
CA VAL A 155 17.43 23.54 0.15
C VAL A 155 16.44 23.14 1.25
N ALA A 156 16.93 22.64 2.39
CA ALA A 156 16.08 22.28 3.51
C ALA A 156 15.33 23.50 4.08
N GLU A 157 16.01 24.64 4.24
CA GLU A 157 15.40 25.90 4.68
C GLU A 157 14.35 26.42 3.69
N GLU A 158 14.67 26.43 2.40
CA GLU A 158 13.76 26.89 1.34
C GLU A 158 12.47 26.07 1.35
N ILE A 159 12.60 24.75 1.42
CA ILE A 159 11.46 23.84 1.50
C ILE A 159 10.68 24.09 2.78
N LEU A 160 11.34 24.17 3.94
CA LEU A 160 10.66 24.39 5.22
C LEU A 160 9.84 25.69 5.22
N ARG A 161 10.39 26.79 4.72
CA ARG A 161 9.69 28.09 4.58
C ARG A 161 8.49 27.99 3.64
N SER A 162 8.58 27.20 2.58
CA SER A 162 7.47 27.01 1.64
C SER A 162 6.32 26.16 2.19
N LEU A 163 6.54 25.44 3.30
CA LEU A 163 5.55 24.59 3.96
C LEU A 163 4.93 25.24 5.21
N GLN A 164 5.35 26.45 5.57
CA GLN A 164 4.79 27.26 6.67
C GLN A 164 3.45 27.88 6.25
#